data_AF-A0A2V9GTQ0-F1
#
_entry.id   AF-A0A2V9GTQ0-F1
#
_cell.length_a   1.000
_cell.length_b   1.000
_cell.length_c   1.000
_cell.angle_alpha   90.00
_cell.angle_beta   90.00
_cell.angle_gamma   90.00
#
_symmetry.space_group_name_H-M   'P 1'
#
loop_
_entity.id
_entity.type
_entity.pdbx_description
1 polymer ?
#
loop_
_entity_poly.entity_id
_entity_poly.type
_entity_poly.pdbx_seq_one_letter_code
_entity_poly.pdbx_strand_id
1 'polypeptide(L)'
;MSWTFLLERFMAASLFFCTWCRTRTSLFDRRASATLLLSLVFLLPRSLFAQRSPSSGRSPGAAEINVQVRYPNGTAAPRGIHVRLESEEGGAVDDCVTETAGKCRFLPNSSGMYIVRLNQVGYKEVSVHVNLVDSLRGYVTLDLKPDHPEAPSDGPDGVIGDSVSAAELSIPENARLEFEKGQRAMKENKLDAGISHLRKAIKLYETFPLAYTLLGTAYLEAKNWKDAETALRRSISFDSHSADAYLALGAVFNQTKSYPQAETALLRGLELKPDASAGHYELAKTYWALGRWREAAPHVRKAVSGMPDVASPHVLLGNVLLRENNPRGALDEYQEYLRLDPRGLMAPGVRQMIEKIQKTPRP
;
A
#
# COMPACT_ATOMS: atom_id res chain seq x y z
N MET A 1 -42.66 11.10 -71.29
CA MET A 1 -42.19 12.20 -70.42
C MET A 1 -40.91 12.72 -71.07
N SER A 2 -41.01 13.78 -71.89
CA SER A 2 -40.72 15.18 -71.50
C SER A 2 -39.21 15.36 -71.22
N TRP A 3 -38.42 15.94 -72.14
CA TRP A 3 -38.22 17.41 -72.30
C TRP A 3 -37.86 18.04 -70.92
N THR A 4 -36.74 18.72 -70.65
CA THR A 4 -35.77 19.49 -71.48
C THR A 4 -34.54 19.85 -70.60
N PHE A 5 -33.30 20.04 -71.10
CA PHE A 5 -32.65 21.35 -71.43
C PHE A 5 -32.72 22.42 -70.29
N LEU A 6 -31.70 23.25 -69.98
CA LEU A 6 -30.32 23.40 -70.49
C LEU A 6 -29.54 24.47 -69.66
N LEU A 7 -28.19 24.37 -69.57
CA LEU A 7 -27.21 25.50 -69.56
C LEU A 7 -27.37 26.67 -68.52
N GLU A 8 -26.60 27.77 -68.41
CA GLU A 8 -25.37 28.38 -68.99
C GLU A 8 -24.60 29.11 -67.85
N ARG A 9 -23.34 29.60 -67.94
CA ARG A 9 -22.05 29.17 -68.54
C ARG A 9 -20.98 30.25 -68.24
N PHE A 10 -19.72 29.86 -67.95
CA PHE A 10 -18.49 30.64 -68.23
C PHE A 10 -18.31 31.97 -67.42
N MET A 11 -17.16 32.65 -67.30
CA MET A 11 -15.77 32.41 -67.75
C MET A 11 -14.74 33.14 -66.82
N ALA A 12 -13.46 32.76 -66.97
CA ALA A 12 -12.22 33.58 -67.01
C ALA A 12 -12.28 35.12 -66.82
N ALA A 13 -11.19 35.84 -66.51
CA ALA A 13 -9.86 35.54 -65.93
C ALA A 13 -9.08 36.88 -65.81
N SER A 14 -7.99 36.90 -65.02
CA SER A 14 -6.84 37.83 -65.12
C SER A 14 -7.06 39.34 -64.97
N LEU A 15 -6.29 39.97 -64.07
CA LEU A 15 -5.24 40.97 -64.39
C LEU A 15 -4.64 41.58 -63.10
N PHE A 16 -3.34 41.33 -62.89
CA PHE A 16 -2.26 42.29 -62.57
C PHE A 16 -2.51 43.48 -61.61
N PHE A 17 -1.70 43.58 -60.52
CA PHE A 17 -0.52 44.48 -60.46
C PHE A 17 0.33 44.41 -59.15
N CYS A 18 1.64 44.72 -59.28
CA CYS A 18 2.64 45.18 -58.29
C CYS A 18 3.08 44.36 -57.04
N THR A 19 4.25 43.70 -57.20
CA THR A 19 5.53 43.84 -56.45
C THR A 19 5.58 44.63 -55.11
N TRP A 20 6.30 44.28 -54.03
CA TRP A 20 7.57 43.54 -53.74
C TRP A 20 8.72 44.46 -53.25
N CYS A 21 9.04 44.41 -51.93
CA CYS A 21 10.36 44.61 -51.27
C CYS A 21 10.17 44.41 -49.75
N ARG A 22 10.93 43.62 -48.95
CA ARG A 22 12.38 43.69 -48.58
C ARG A 22 12.76 45.05 -47.93
N THR A 23 13.49 45.16 -46.80
CA THR A 23 14.46 44.23 -46.16
C THR A 23 14.72 44.57 -44.67
N ARG A 24 14.86 43.53 -43.83
CA ARG A 24 15.89 43.23 -42.78
C ARG A 24 16.73 44.32 -42.04
N THR A 25 17.03 43.95 -40.78
CA THR A 25 18.27 44.06 -39.95
C THR A 25 18.54 45.24 -38.99
N SER A 26 19.07 44.83 -37.81
CA SER A 26 19.90 45.53 -36.78
C SER A 26 19.21 46.52 -35.81
N LEU A 27 19.73 46.84 -34.61
CA LEU A 27 20.54 46.20 -33.53
C LEU A 27 20.60 47.23 -32.37
N PHE A 28 20.56 46.83 -31.07
CA PHE A 28 20.99 47.61 -29.86
C PHE A 28 20.33 49.02 -29.64
N ASP A 29 19.97 49.52 -28.45
CA ASP A 29 20.59 49.48 -27.12
C ASP A 29 19.64 50.15 -26.07
N ARG A 30 20.00 50.08 -24.76
CA ARG A 30 19.65 50.98 -23.62
C ARG A 30 18.20 51.15 -23.11
N ARG A 31 17.99 50.57 -21.92
CA ARG A 31 17.58 51.22 -20.63
C ARG A 31 16.54 52.37 -20.67
N ALA A 32 15.43 52.23 -19.92
CA ALA A 32 15.31 52.77 -18.54
C ALA A 32 13.90 52.66 -17.89
N SER A 33 13.89 52.58 -16.56
CA SER A 33 12.90 53.12 -15.61
C SER A 33 11.51 52.49 -15.35
N ALA A 34 11.31 52.18 -14.07
CA ALA A 34 10.10 52.39 -13.25
C ALA A 34 8.84 51.52 -13.48
N THR A 35 8.85 50.30 -12.93
CA THR A 35 7.63 49.63 -12.46
C THR A 35 7.23 50.15 -11.08
N LEU A 36 6.02 50.69 -10.95
CA LEU A 36 5.44 51.14 -9.68
C LEU A 36 4.20 50.28 -9.39
N LEU A 37 4.38 49.22 -8.58
CA LEU A 37 3.32 48.30 -8.19
C LEU A 37 2.87 48.58 -6.74
N LEU A 38 1.60 48.95 -6.59
CA LEU A 38 0.96 49.20 -5.29
C LEU A 38 0.95 47.92 -4.44
N SER A 39 1.45 48.02 -3.21
CA SER A 39 1.37 46.96 -2.21
C SER A 39 -0.04 46.88 -1.61
N LEU A 40 -0.82 45.86 -1.98
CA LEU A 40 -2.07 45.53 -1.30
C LEU A 40 -1.78 44.63 -0.09
N VAL A 41 -2.04 45.13 1.12
CA VAL A 41 -1.88 44.37 2.36
C VAL A 41 -3.08 43.45 2.55
N PHE A 42 -2.87 42.14 2.39
CA PHE A 42 -3.82 41.12 2.86
C PHE A 42 -3.32 40.50 4.16
N LEU A 43 -4.03 40.81 5.26
CA LEU A 43 -3.88 40.14 6.55
C LEU A 43 -4.52 38.75 6.47
N LEU A 44 -3.72 37.70 6.66
CA LEU A 44 -4.20 36.36 6.97
C LEU A 44 -3.65 35.94 8.34
N PRO A 45 -4.48 35.45 9.28
CA PRO A 45 -4.00 34.97 10.56
C PRO A 45 -3.23 33.67 10.37
N ARG A 46 -1.95 33.66 10.75
CA ARG A 46 -1.16 32.44 10.88
C ARG A 46 -1.69 31.62 12.05
N SER A 47 -2.34 30.50 11.76
CA SER A 47 -2.57 29.43 12.73
C SER A 47 -1.22 28.91 13.24
N LEU A 48 -0.98 29.09 14.54
CA LEU A 48 0.23 28.61 15.20
C LEU A 48 0.19 27.08 15.30
N PHE A 49 0.98 26.40 14.45
CA PHE A 49 1.37 25.03 14.71
C PHE A 49 2.28 24.99 15.94
N ALA A 50 1.72 24.62 17.10
CA ALA A 50 2.48 24.39 18.31
C ALA A 50 3.26 23.06 18.21
N GLN A 51 4.43 23.09 17.58
CA GLN A 51 5.40 21.99 17.66
C GLN A 51 5.96 21.93 19.09
N ARG A 52 5.38 21.07 19.92
CA ARG A 52 5.91 20.75 21.25
C ARG A 52 6.97 19.64 21.11
N SER A 53 8.23 20.03 21.00
CA SER A 53 9.34 19.10 21.18
C SER A 53 9.37 18.59 22.64
N PRO A 54 9.75 17.32 22.89
CA PRO A 54 9.78 16.77 24.24
C PRO A 54 10.94 17.36 25.05
N SER A 55 10.64 18.29 25.96
CA SER A 55 11.62 18.87 26.87
C SER A 55 11.99 17.87 27.98
N SER A 56 13.21 17.35 27.94
CA SER A 56 13.77 16.52 29.01
C SER A 56 14.12 17.37 30.25
N GLY A 57 13.21 17.36 31.23
CA GLY A 57 13.43 17.95 32.56
C GLY A 57 12.22 17.71 33.46
N ARG A 58 12.33 16.78 34.42
CA ARG A 58 11.27 16.49 35.40
C ARG A 58 11.88 16.10 36.75
N SER A 59 11.24 16.55 37.83
CA SER A 59 11.75 16.43 39.20
C SER A 59 11.78 14.97 39.71
N PRO A 60 12.74 14.61 40.57
CA PRO A 60 12.70 13.34 41.28
C PRO A 60 11.54 13.35 42.29
N GLY A 61 10.56 12.45 42.10
CA GLY A 61 9.34 12.38 42.92
C GLY A 61 8.02 12.56 42.16
N ALA A 62 8.04 12.71 40.84
CA ALA A 62 6.81 12.66 40.04
C ALA A 62 6.10 11.30 40.20
N ALA A 63 4.78 11.33 40.38
CA ALA A 63 3.99 10.11 40.51
C ALA A 63 3.89 9.37 39.16
N GLU A 64 3.80 8.05 39.21
CA GLU A 64 3.95 7.16 38.06
C GLU A 64 2.89 6.05 38.07
N ILE A 65 2.15 5.90 36.97
CA ILE A 65 1.20 4.80 36.78
C ILE A 65 1.68 3.95 35.60
N ASN A 66 2.07 2.72 35.89
CA ASN A 66 2.44 1.73 34.87
C ASN A 66 1.23 0.88 34.51
N VAL A 67 0.87 0.84 33.23
CA VAL A 67 -0.29 0.11 32.72
C VAL A 67 0.17 -1.06 31.85
N GLN A 68 -0.41 -2.23 32.08
CA GLN A 68 -0.23 -3.43 31.27
C GLN A 68 -1.59 -3.85 30.71
N VAL A 69 -1.76 -3.71 29.39
CA VAL A 69 -2.94 -4.22 28.67
C VAL A 69 -2.69 -5.67 28.25
N ARG A 70 -3.73 -6.52 28.36
CA ARG A 70 -3.69 -7.95 28.04
C ARG A 70 -4.94 -8.39 27.27
N TYR A 71 -4.84 -9.51 26.57
CA TYR A 71 -5.97 -10.22 25.98
C TYR A 71 -6.70 -11.12 27.01
N PRO A 72 -7.93 -11.59 26.73
CA PRO A 72 -8.66 -12.53 27.59
C PRO A 72 -7.88 -13.81 27.94
N ASN A 73 -7.00 -14.26 27.04
CA ASN A 73 -6.14 -15.44 27.21
C ASN A 73 -4.88 -15.17 28.07
N GLY A 74 -4.74 -13.96 28.63
CA GLY A 74 -3.61 -13.54 29.47
C GLY A 74 -2.35 -13.11 28.72
N THR A 75 -2.32 -13.22 27.38
CA THR A 75 -1.20 -12.74 26.57
C THR A 75 -1.15 -11.22 26.51
N ALA A 76 0.04 -10.65 26.26
CA ALA A 76 0.22 -9.21 26.18
C ALA A 76 -0.48 -8.62 24.94
N ALA A 77 -1.19 -7.51 25.12
CA ALA A 77 -1.85 -6.82 24.02
C ALA A 77 -0.83 -6.22 23.02
N PRO A 78 -1.23 -5.96 21.76
CA PRO A 78 -0.37 -5.36 20.76
C PRO A 78 -0.07 -3.88 21.08
N ARG A 79 0.84 -3.32 20.28
CA ARG A 79 1.06 -1.87 20.20
C ARG A 79 -0.21 -1.20 19.63
N GLY A 80 -0.53 0.01 20.09
CA GLY A 80 -1.58 0.84 19.47
C GLY A 80 -2.91 0.92 20.23
N ILE A 81 -3.03 0.30 21.41
CA ILE A 81 -4.24 0.43 22.25
C ILE A 81 -4.20 1.79 22.96
N HIS A 82 -5.27 2.56 22.84
CA HIS A 82 -5.42 3.83 23.54
C HIS A 82 -5.93 3.61 24.97
N VAL A 83 -5.23 4.21 25.94
CA VAL A 83 -5.66 4.27 27.34
C VAL A 83 -5.60 5.71 27.80
N ARG A 84 -6.62 6.15 28.54
CA ARG A 84 -6.76 7.50 29.07
C ARG A 84 -6.58 7.52 30.58
N LEU A 85 -5.96 8.57 31.10
CA LEU A 85 -5.95 8.91 32.51
C LEU A 85 -6.91 10.08 32.76
N GLU A 86 -7.83 9.93 33.71
CA GLU A 86 -8.72 10.99 34.18
C GLU A 86 -8.51 11.22 35.68
N SER A 87 -8.72 12.46 36.13
CA SER A 87 -8.80 12.77 37.56
C SER A 87 -10.18 12.38 38.08
N GLU A 88 -10.28 11.82 39.28
CA GLU A 88 -11.59 11.58 39.92
C GLU A 88 -12.32 12.89 40.26
N GLU A 89 -11.57 13.99 40.44
CA GLU A 89 -12.10 15.36 40.56
C GLU A 89 -12.61 15.94 39.23
N GLY A 90 -12.41 15.21 38.12
CA GLY A 90 -12.90 15.53 36.78
C GLY A 90 -11.83 16.01 35.80
N GLY A 91 -12.01 15.65 34.54
CA GLY A 91 -11.15 16.07 33.41
C GLY A 91 -10.11 15.02 33.00
N ALA A 92 -9.83 15.00 31.69
CA ALA A 92 -8.74 14.18 31.13
C ALA A 92 -7.39 14.78 31.54
N VAL A 93 -6.51 13.93 32.07
CA VAL A 93 -5.20 14.31 32.61
C VAL A 93 -4.10 14.05 31.57
N ASP A 94 -4.14 12.87 30.94
CA ASP A 94 -3.15 12.41 29.97
C ASP A 94 -3.72 11.25 29.12
N ASP A 95 -3.14 11.01 27.94
CA ASP A 95 -3.50 9.90 27.03
C ASP A 95 -2.23 9.14 26.64
N CYS A 96 -2.23 7.82 26.75
CA CYS A 96 -1.12 6.96 26.33
C CYS A 96 -1.56 6.01 25.20
N VAL A 97 -0.57 5.51 24.46
CA VAL A 97 -0.73 4.43 23.50
C VAL A 97 0.19 3.28 23.91
N THR A 98 -0.29 2.04 23.89
CA THR A 98 0.54 0.89 24.25
C THR A 98 1.71 0.71 23.29
N GLU A 99 2.89 0.40 23.84
CA GLU A 99 4.08 -0.05 23.13
C GLU A 99 4.00 -1.57 22.84
N THR A 100 5.08 -2.13 22.27
CA THR A 100 5.24 -3.57 22.10
C THR A 100 5.07 -4.30 23.44
N ALA A 101 4.30 -5.40 23.44
CA ALA A 101 3.85 -6.12 24.64
C ALA A 101 2.90 -5.32 25.58
N GLY A 102 2.12 -4.39 25.03
CA GLY A 102 0.89 -3.90 25.67
C GLY A 102 1.11 -2.96 26.85
N LYS A 103 2.31 -2.39 26.99
CA LYS A 103 2.68 -1.52 28.12
C LYS A 103 2.50 -0.06 27.77
N CYS A 104 2.01 0.73 28.72
CA CYS A 104 2.13 2.20 28.66
C CYS A 104 2.41 2.74 30.07
N ARG A 105 2.72 4.04 30.15
CA ARG A 105 2.95 4.72 31.43
C ARG A 105 2.37 6.14 31.40
N PHE A 106 1.73 6.52 32.50
CA PHE A 106 1.37 7.90 32.79
C PHE A 106 2.29 8.50 33.86
N LEU A 107 2.45 9.81 33.79
CA LEU A 107 3.21 10.62 34.75
C LEU A 107 2.38 11.84 35.17
N PRO A 108 1.34 11.64 36.02
CA PRO A 108 0.52 12.74 36.54
C PRO A 108 1.36 13.75 37.33
N ASN A 109 0.89 15.02 37.34
CA ASN A 109 1.62 16.13 37.96
C ASN A 109 1.39 16.25 39.47
N SER A 110 0.52 15.44 40.07
CA SER A 110 0.17 15.42 41.49
C SER A 110 -0.06 13.99 41.97
N SER A 111 0.01 13.78 43.29
CA SER A 111 -0.68 12.65 43.94
C SER A 111 -2.18 12.94 44.00
N GLY A 112 -3.00 11.90 44.02
CA GLY A 112 -4.46 12.02 43.97
C GLY A 112 -5.13 10.71 43.57
N MET A 113 -6.45 10.77 43.37
CA MET A 113 -7.24 9.65 42.85
C MET A 113 -7.42 9.79 41.34
N TYR A 114 -7.16 8.71 40.61
CA TYR A 114 -7.23 8.69 39.15
C TYR A 114 -8.05 7.52 38.63
N ILE A 115 -8.67 7.70 37.47
CA ILE A 115 -9.35 6.64 36.74
C ILE A 115 -8.55 6.37 35.46
N VAL A 116 -8.04 5.14 35.34
CA VAL A 116 -7.42 4.66 34.10
C VAL A 116 -8.51 3.98 33.27
N ARG A 117 -8.83 4.54 32.11
CA ARG A 117 -9.86 4.02 31.20
C ARG A 117 -9.25 3.47 29.92
N LEU A 118 -9.65 2.26 29.55
CA LEU A 118 -9.45 1.70 28.22
C LEU A 118 -10.78 1.81 27.46
N ASN A 119 -10.79 2.66 26.44
CA ASN A 119 -11.90 2.82 25.50
C ASN A 119 -11.35 2.56 24.09
N GLN A 120 -11.54 1.32 23.62
CA GLN A 120 -11.03 0.84 22.34
C GLN A 120 -12.18 0.17 21.58
N VAL A 121 -12.44 0.62 20.35
CA VAL A 121 -13.49 0.07 19.49
C VAL A 121 -13.32 -1.44 19.33
N GLY A 122 -14.41 -2.20 19.50
CA GLY A 122 -14.43 -3.67 19.50
C GLY A 122 -14.31 -4.31 20.89
N TYR A 123 -13.97 -3.52 21.91
CA TYR A 123 -13.86 -3.98 23.30
C TYR A 123 -14.77 -3.15 24.22
N LYS A 124 -15.29 -3.78 25.27
CA LYS A 124 -16.05 -3.11 26.33
C LYS A 124 -15.15 -2.15 27.08
N GLU A 125 -15.67 -0.98 27.46
CA GLU A 125 -14.94 -0.02 28.30
C GLU A 125 -14.51 -0.70 29.61
N VAL A 126 -13.22 -0.59 29.94
CA VAL A 126 -12.66 -1.07 31.21
C VAL A 126 -12.04 0.11 31.94
N SER A 127 -12.51 0.36 33.16
CA SER A 127 -12.06 1.46 34.01
C SER A 127 -11.57 0.93 35.35
N VAL A 128 -10.36 1.35 35.77
CA VAL A 128 -9.75 0.98 37.05
C VAL A 128 -9.33 2.24 37.80
N HIS A 129 -9.72 2.32 39.08
CA HIS A 129 -9.34 3.42 39.95
C HIS A 129 -7.94 3.18 40.55
N VAL A 130 -7.13 4.22 40.62
CA VAL A 130 -5.76 4.21 41.12
C VAL A 130 -5.63 5.29 42.19
N ASN A 131 -5.40 4.86 43.43
CA ASN A 131 -5.05 5.75 44.54
C ASN A 131 -3.54 6.02 44.50
N LEU A 132 -3.13 7.27 44.28
CA LEU A 132 -1.75 7.75 44.40
C LEU A 132 -1.52 8.68 45.60
N VAL A 133 -2.48 8.77 46.54
CA VAL A 133 -2.35 9.55 47.78
C VAL A 133 -1.33 8.89 48.72
N ASP A 134 -1.43 7.56 48.89
CA ASP A 134 -0.57 6.78 49.79
C ASP A 134 0.70 6.25 49.12
N SER A 135 0.77 6.28 47.79
CA SER A 135 1.90 5.77 46.99
C SER A 135 2.10 6.61 45.73
N LEU A 136 3.32 7.07 45.50
CA LEU A 136 3.70 7.73 44.24
C LEU A 136 3.78 6.76 43.04
N ARG A 137 3.51 5.47 43.23
CA ARG A 137 3.50 4.46 42.15
C ARG A 137 2.24 3.62 42.15
N GLY A 138 1.57 3.59 40.99
CA GLY A 138 0.46 2.70 40.68
C GLY A 138 0.83 1.67 39.61
N TYR A 139 0.26 0.47 39.71
CA TYR A 139 0.36 -0.57 38.69
C TYR A 139 -1.05 -1.06 38.34
N VAL A 140 -1.40 -1.01 37.06
CA VAL A 140 -2.73 -1.38 36.56
C VAL A 140 -2.59 -2.45 35.49
N THR A 141 -3.39 -3.51 35.59
CA THR A 141 -3.58 -4.48 34.50
C THR A 141 -4.99 -4.31 33.95
N LEU A 142 -5.11 -4.18 32.62
CA LEU A 142 -6.39 -4.02 31.92
C LEU A 142 -6.56 -5.19 30.94
N ASP A 143 -7.51 -6.07 31.22
CA ASP A 143 -7.85 -7.16 30.33
C ASP A 143 -8.88 -6.68 29.30
N LEU A 144 -8.51 -6.73 28.02
CA LEU A 144 -9.39 -6.46 26.88
C LEU A 144 -10.56 -7.45 26.91
N LYS A 145 -11.80 -6.93 26.93
CA LYS A 145 -13.02 -7.76 26.89
C LYS A 145 -13.77 -7.49 25.58
N PRO A 146 -13.81 -8.44 24.63
CA PRO A 146 -14.55 -8.25 23.38
C PRO A 146 -16.00 -7.87 23.63
N ASP A 147 -16.54 -6.96 22.81
CA ASP A 147 -17.96 -6.57 22.93
C ASP A 147 -18.92 -7.66 22.39
N HIS A 148 -18.41 -8.55 21.55
CA HIS A 148 -19.12 -9.73 21.02
C HIS A 148 -18.35 -11.02 21.31
N PRO A 149 -19.04 -12.14 21.64
CA PRO A 149 -18.41 -13.37 22.13
C PRO A 149 -17.68 -14.22 21.08
N GLU A 150 -17.68 -13.83 19.80
CA GLU A 150 -17.04 -14.57 18.69
C GLU A 150 -15.78 -13.87 18.13
N ALA A 151 -15.13 -13.00 18.91
CA ALA A 151 -13.77 -12.58 18.59
C ALA A 151 -12.80 -13.78 18.79
N PRO A 152 -11.93 -14.11 17.81
CA PRO A 152 -10.98 -15.21 17.94
C PRO A 152 -10.08 -15.07 19.19
N SER A 153 -9.95 -16.16 19.96
CA SER A 153 -9.08 -16.20 21.15
C SER A 153 -7.59 -16.29 20.83
N ASP A 154 -7.26 -16.49 19.55
CA ASP A 154 -5.91 -16.49 19.00
C ASP A 154 -5.79 -15.35 17.99
N GLY A 155 -4.69 -14.60 18.05
CA GLY A 155 -4.51 -13.40 17.25
C GLY A 155 -4.49 -13.69 15.74
N PRO A 156 -4.99 -12.76 14.89
CA PRO A 156 -4.91 -12.94 13.46
C PRO A 156 -3.46 -12.84 12.99
N ASP A 157 -2.92 -13.94 12.46
CA ASP A 157 -1.72 -13.89 11.64
C ASP A 157 -1.94 -12.89 10.49
N GLY A 158 -1.18 -11.80 10.49
CA GLY A 158 -1.00 -10.96 9.31
C GLY A 158 -2.11 -9.96 8.97
N VAL A 159 -2.82 -9.40 9.95
CA VAL A 159 -3.50 -8.10 9.76
C VAL A 159 -2.81 -7.05 10.65
N ILE A 160 -2.05 -6.16 10.00
CA ILE A 160 -1.48 -4.98 10.65
C ILE A 160 -2.65 -4.15 11.19
N GLY A 161 -2.51 -3.65 12.42
CA GLY A 161 -3.54 -2.86 13.09
C GLY A 161 -3.72 -1.50 12.45
N ASP A 162 -4.49 -1.44 11.37
CA ASP A 162 -5.14 -0.22 10.91
C ASP A 162 -6.43 0.01 11.70
N SER A 163 -6.74 1.28 11.95
CA SER A 163 -8.05 1.70 12.42
C SER A 163 -9.11 1.22 11.43
N VAL A 164 -10.03 0.34 11.88
CA VAL A 164 -11.17 -0.13 11.07
C VAL A 164 -11.84 1.08 10.44
N SER A 165 -11.79 1.15 9.12
CA SER A 165 -12.21 2.35 8.40
C SER A 165 -13.70 2.58 8.64
N ALA A 166 -14.15 3.83 8.66
CA ALA A 166 -15.59 4.13 8.67
C ALA A 166 -16.32 3.48 7.47
N ALA A 167 -15.59 3.21 6.37
CA ALA A 167 -16.08 2.45 5.23
C ALA A 167 -16.26 0.94 5.52
N GLU A 168 -15.45 0.34 6.41
CA GLU A 168 -15.58 -1.07 6.80
C GLU A 168 -16.75 -1.29 7.77
N LEU A 169 -16.98 -0.35 8.70
CA LEU A 169 -18.17 -0.33 9.56
C LEU A 169 -19.47 -0.16 8.77
N SER A 170 -19.40 0.33 7.52
CA SER A 170 -20.56 0.46 6.63
C SER A 170 -20.86 -0.77 5.77
N ILE A 171 -20.02 -1.82 5.82
CA ILE A 171 -20.22 -3.05 5.05
C ILE A 171 -21.40 -3.85 5.64
N PRO A 172 -22.47 -4.13 4.87
CA PRO A 172 -23.55 -4.99 5.32
C PRO A 172 -23.07 -6.39 5.69
N GLU A 173 -23.59 -6.95 6.80
CA GLU A 173 -23.16 -8.26 7.32
C GLU A 173 -23.27 -9.38 6.26
N ASN A 174 -24.35 -9.39 5.48
CA ASN A 174 -24.55 -10.35 4.40
C ASN A 174 -23.49 -10.23 3.29
N ALA A 175 -23.01 -9.02 2.98
CA ALA A 175 -21.92 -8.80 2.04
C ALA A 175 -20.59 -9.32 2.61
N ARG A 176 -20.31 -9.05 3.89
CA ARG A 176 -19.14 -9.59 4.61
C ARG A 176 -19.13 -11.12 4.64
N LEU A 177 -20.26 -11.76 4.97
CA LEU A 177 -20.39 -13.21 4.99
C LEU A 177 -20.18 -13.87 3.62
N GLU A 178 -20.61 -13.24 2.52
CA GLU A 178 -20.29 -13.73 1.17
C GLU A 178 -18.81 -13.48 0.80
N PHE A 179 -18.21 -12.37 1.25
CA PHE A 179 -16.78 -12.12 1.05
C PHE A 179 -15.90 -13.14 1.78
N GLU A 180 -16.22 -13.48 3.03
CA GLU A 180 -15.52 -14.51 3.83
C GLU A 180 -15.62 -15.91 3.20
N LYS A 181 -16.79 -16.27 2.63
CA LYS A 181 -16.94 -17.50 1.84
C LYS A 181 -16.06 -17.47 0.58
N GLY A 182 -15.95 -16.30 -0.06
CA GLY A 182 -15.04 -16.06 -1.17
C GLY A 182 -13.58 -16.29 -0.79
N GLN A 183 -13.11 -15.64 0.28
CA GLN A 183 -11.76 -15.83 0.83
C GLN A 183 -11.45 -17.30 1.15
N ARG A 184 -12.38 -18.00 1.81
CA ARG A 184 -12.23 -19.43 2.15
C ARG A 184 -12.12 -20.30 0.90
N ALA A 185 -12.98 -20.08 -0.09
CA ALA A 185 -12.93 -20.82 -1.35
C ALA A 185 -11.61 -20.56 -2.12
N MET A 186 -11.09 -19.33 -2.10
CA MET A 186 -9.76 -19.02 -2.67
C MET A 186 -8.64 -19.77 -1.94
N LYS A 187 -8.63 -19.77 -0.60
CA LYS A 187 -7.65 -20.52 0.22
C LYS A 187 -7.71 -22.04 -0.01
N GLU A 188 -8.90 -22.56 -0.31
CA GLU A 188 -9.13 -23.97 -0.68
C GLU A 188 -8.85 -24.27 -2.17
N ASN A 189 -8.32 -23.31 -2.95
CA ASN A 189 -8.07 -23.39 -4.39
C ASN A 189 -9.34 -23.70 -5.24
N LYS A 190 -10.53 -23.36 -4.72
CA LYS A 190 -11.84 -23.51 -5.37
C LYS A 190 -12.20 -22.23 -6.12
N LEU A 191 -11.41 -21.92 -7.14
CA LEU A 191 -11.40 -20.62 -7.84
C LEU A 191 -12.80 -20.14 -8.30
N ASP A 192 -13.57 -21.00 -8.98
CA ASP A 192 -14.91 -20.65 -9.46
C ASP A 192 -15.91 -20.34 -8.31
N ALA A 193 -15.79 -21.06 -7.20
CA ALA A 193 -16.61 -20.80 -6.01
C ALA A 193 -16.20 -19.49 -5.34
N GLY A 194 -14.90 -19.19 -5.27
CA GLY A 194 -14.36 -17.91 -4.83
C GLY A 194 -14.94 -16.75 -5.64
N ILE A 195 -14.77 -16.79 -6.97
CA ILE A 195 -15.34 -15.80 -7.90
C ILE A 195 -16.85 -15.64 -7.71
N SER A 196 -17.59 -16.75 -7.57
CA SER A 196 -19.05 -16.73 -7.36
C SER A 196 -19.46 -16.01 -6.07
N HIS A 197 -18.79 -16.29 -4.95
CA HIS A 197 -19.05 -15.66 -3.66
C HIS A 197 -18.63 -14.17 -3.63
N LEU A 198 -17.48 -13.83 -4.22
CA LEU A 198 -17.02 -12.44 -4.30
C LEU A 198 -17.96 -11.56 -5.15
N ARG A 199 -18.50 -12.10 -6.26
CA ARG A 199 -19.52 -11.42 -7.05
C ARG A 199 -20.84 -11.23 -6.30
N LYS A 200 -21.20 -12.14 -5.38
CA LYS A 200 -22.37 -11.95 -4.49
C LYS A 200 -22.10 -10.86 -3.45
N ALA A 201 -20.93 -10.84 -2.82
CA ALA A 201 -20.53 -9.79 -1.89
C ALA A 201 -20.62 -8.39 -2.53
N ILE A 202 -20.08 -8.24 -3.75
CA ILE A 202 -20.16 -6.99 -4.53
C ILE A 202 -21.60 -6.64 -4.92
N LYS A 203 -22.46 -7.62 -5.21
CA LYS A 203 -23.89 -7.37 -5.49
C LYS A 203 -24.65 -6.91 -4.23
N LEU A 204 -24.23 -7.33 -3.05
CA LEU A 204 -24.82 -6.90 -1.77
C LEU A 204 -24.26 -5.56 -1.30
N TYR A 205 -23.04 -5.20 -1.70
CA TYR A 205 -22.41 -3.92 -1.41
C TYR A 205 -21.50 -3.50 -2.57
N GLU A 206 -22.00 -2.60 -3.44
CA GLU A 206 -21.32 -2.22 -4.69
C GLU A 206 -20.02 -1.42 -4.49
N THR A 207 -19.79 -0.89 -3.29
CA THR A 207 -18.61 -0.09 -2.92
C THR A 207 -17.68 -0.86 -1.99
N PHE A 208 -17.45 -2.15 -2.26
CA PHE A 208 -16.62 -3.05 -1.44
C PHE A 208 -15.20 -3.26 -2.02
N PRO A 209 -14.22 -2.36 -1.77
CA PRO A 209 -12.89 -2.44 -2.37
C PRO A 209 -12.17 -3.78 -2.11
N LEU A 210 -12.22 -4.33 -0.89
CA LEU A 210 -11.59 -5.62 -0.58
C LEU A 210 -12.14 -6.78 -1.44
N ALA A 211 -13.46 -6.83 -1.64
CA ALA A 211 -14.08 -7.84 -2.50
C ALA A 211 -13.70 -7.67 -3.98
N TYR A 212 -13.56 -6.43 -4.46
CA TYR A 212 -13.05 -6.14 -5.79
C TYR A 212 -11.56 -6.51 -5.96
N THR A 213 -10.72 -6.24 -4.94
CA THR A 213 -9.30 -6.62 -4.94
C THR A 213 -9.16 -8.13 -5.08
N LEU A 214 -9.84 -8.89 -4.23
CA LEU A 214 -9.74 -10.35 -4.23
C LEU A 214 -10.39 -10.98 -5.48
N LEU A 215 -11.49 -10.41 -5.98
CA LEU A 215 -12.07 -10.84 -7.26
C LEU A 215 -11.11 -10.59 -8.43
N GLY A 216 -10.39 -9.48 -8.40
CA GLY A 216 -9.33 -9.16 -9.35
C GLY A 216 -8.19 -10.17 -9.34
N THR A 217 -7.71 -10.54 -8.15
CA THR A 217 -6.71 -11.60 -7.95
C THR A 217 -7.21 -12.96 -8.43
N ALA A 218 -8.46 -13.32 -8.14
CA ALA A 218 -9.07 -14.55 -8.63
C ALA A 218 -9.16 -14.58 -10.17
N TYR A 219 -9.50 -13.47 -10.81
CA TYR A 219 -9.46 -13.38 -12.28
C TYR A 219 -8.05 -13.43 -12.86
N LEU A 220 -7.04 -12.90 -12.16
CA LEU A 220 -5.62 -13.04 -12.53
C LEU A 220 -5.19 -14.53 -12.50
N GLU A 221 -5.54 -15.27 -11.45
CA GLU A 221 -5.29 -16.73 -11.35
C GLU A 221 -6.04 -17.50 -12.45
N ALA A 222 -7.28 -17.13 -12.74
CA ALA A 222 -8.09 -17.68 -13.84
C ALA A 222 -7.59 -17.29 -15.24
N LYS A 223 -6.54 -16.46 -15.34
CA LYS A 223 -6.00 -15.89 -16.59
C LYS A 223 -7.00 -15.03 -17.37
N ASN A 224 -8.04 -14.54 -16.70
CA ASN A 224 -9.03 -13.61 -17.24
C ASN A 224 -8.58 -12.17 -17.01
N TRP A 225 -7.57 -11.75 -17.76
CA TRP A 225 -6.86 -10.48 -17.56
C TRP A 225 -7.77 -9.23 -17.63
N LYS A 226 -8.80 -9.27 -18.47
CA LYS A 226 -9.71 -8.14 -18.68
C LYS A 226 -10.63 -7.91 -17.47
N ASP A 227 -11.20 -8.98 -16.93
CA ASP A 227 -12.06 -8.87 -15.75
C ASP A 227 -11.22 -8.61 -14.49
N ALA A 228 -9.97 -9.12 -14.44
CA ALA A 228 -9.00 -8.77 -13.41
C ALA A 228 -8.69 -7.26 -13.39
N GLU A 229 -8.29 -6.67 -14.52
CA GLU A 229 -8.04 -5.22 -14.62
C GLU A 229 -9.30 -4.42 -14.22
N THR A 230 -10.47 -4.83 -14.70
CA THR A 230 -11.74 -4.14 -14.42
C THR A 230 -12.07 -4.14 -12.93
N ALA A 231 -11.93 -5.28 -12.26
CA ALA A 231 -12.18 -5.40 -10.82
C ALA A 231 -11.17 -4.61 -9.99
N LEU A 232 -9.87 -4.68 -10.33
CA LEU A 232 -8.81 -3.98 -9.60
C LEU A 232 -8.90 -2.46 -9.75
N ARG A 233 -9.24 -1.96 -10.95
CA ARG A 233 -9.55 -0.53 -11.15
C ARG A 233 -10.76 -0.09 -10.35
N ARG A 234 -11.79 -0.94 -10.21
CA ARG A 234 -12.94 -0.65 -9.33
C ARG A 234 -12.53 -0.58 -7.86
N SER A 235 -11.71 -1.51 -7.38
CA SER A 235 -11.14 -1.43 -6.01
C SER A 235 -10.43 -0.08 -5.79
N ILE A 236 -9.47 0.27 -6.65
CA ILE A 236 -8.69 1.51 -6.57
C ILE A 236 -9.58 2.77 -6.65
N SER A 237 -10.72 2.70 -7.34
CA SER A 237 -11.69 3.82 -7.40
C SER A 237 -12.51 4.02 -6.12
N PHE A 238 -12.59 3.00 -5.25
CA PHE A 238 -13.24 3.07 -3.94
C PHE A 238 -12.23 3.25 -2.80
N ASP A 239 -11.02 2.68 -2.93
CA ASP A 239 -9.90 2.85 -2.02
C ASP A 239 -8.58 3.05 -2.79
N SER A 240 -8.11 4.30 -2.84
CA SER A 240 -6.86 4.71 -3.48
C SER A 240 -5.60 4.43 -2.63
N HIS A 241 -5.74 3.80 -1.46
CA HIS A 241 -4.65 3.37 -0.59
C HIS A 241 -4.50 1.85 -0.52
N SER A 242 -5.31 1.09 -1.30
CA SER A 242 -5.20 -0.37 -1.40
C SER A 242 -3.90 -0.80 -2.11
N ALA A 243 -2.83 -0.99 -1.35
CA ALA A 243 -1.53 -1.45 -1.85
C ALA A 243 -1.66 -2.75 -2.67
N ASP A 244 -2.37 -3.73 -2.15
CA ASP A 244 -2.52 -5.05 -2.78
C ASP A 244 -3.30 -4.96 -4.11
N ALA A 245 -4.25 -4.03 -4.25
CA ALA A 245 -4.94 -3.79 -5.52
C ALA A 245 -4.01 -3.21 -6.60
N TYR A 246 -3.13 -2.27 -6.23
CA TYR A 246 -2.11 -1.73 -7.12
C TYR A 246 -1.09 -2.80 -7.53
N LEU A 247 -0.64 -3.64 -6.59
CA LEU A 247 0.30 -4.73 -6.87
C LEU A 247 -0.30 -5.79 -7.80
N ALA A 248 -1.53 -6.22 -7.54
CA ALA A 248 -2.25 -7.16 -8.41
C ALA A 248 -2.51 -6.56 -9.81
N LEU A 249 -2.82 -5.27 -9.91
CA LEU A 249 -3.03 -4.59 -11.20
C LEU A 249 -1.71 -4.52 -11.99
N GLY A 250 -0.60 -4.28 -11.29
CA GLY A 250 0.75 -4.42 -11.81
C GLY A 250 1.05 -5.80 -12.39
N ALA A 251 0.67 -6.86 -11.66
CA ALA A 251 0.79 -8.24 -12.13
C ALA A 251 -0.05 -8.49 -13.39
N VAL A 252 -1.30 -8.00 -13.45
CA VAL A 252 -2.13 -8.08 -14.67
C VAL A 252 -1.42 -7.43 -15.86
N PHE A 253 -0.88 -6.22 -15.69
CA PHE A 253 -0.15 -5.52 -16.76
C PHE A 253 1.15 -6.23 -17.18
N ASN A 254 1.82 -6.94 -16.29
CA ASN A 254 2.94 -7.82 -16.67
C ASN A 254 2.47 -8.99 -17.55
N GLN A 255 1.32 -9.60 -17.26
CA GLN A 255 0.77 -10.70 -18.09
C GLN A 255 0.29 -10.20 -19.46
N THR A 256 -0.30 -9.01 -19.54
CA THR A 256 -0.72 -8.38 -20.81
C THR A 256 0.41 -7.66 -21.55
N LYS A 257 1.62 -7.62 -20.98
CA LYS A 257 2.84 -6.95 -21.50
C LYS A 257 2.74 -5.42 -21.57
N SER A 258 1.80 -4.82 -20.83
CA SER A 258 1.65 -3.37 -20.63
C SER A 258 2.68 -2.81 -19.64
N TYR A 259 3.97 -3.06 -19.87
CA TYR A 259 5.04 -2.80 -18.88
C TYR A 259 5.11 -1.37 -18.32
N PRO A 260 4.85 -0.27 -19.08
CA PRO A 260 4.81 1.07 -18.49
C PRO A 260 3.66 1.27 -17.48
N GLN A 261 2.53 0.60 -17.71
CA GLN A 261 1.40 0.61 -16.78
C GLN A 261 1.69 -0.29 -15.56
N ALA A 262 2.39 -1.41 -15.78
CA ALA A 262 2.88 -2.28 -14.70
C ALA A 262 3.83 -1.52 -13.76
N GLU A 263 4.86 -0.85 -14.29
CA GLU A 263 5.80 -0.04 -13.50
C GLU A 263 5.06 1.01 -12.66
N THR A 264 4.15 1.77 -13.28
CA THR A 264 3.34 2.79 -12.60
C THR A 264 2.53 2.20 -11.44
N ALA A 265 1.82 1.09 -11.67
CA ALA A 265 0.98 0.47 -10.64
C ALA A 265 1.82 -0.18 -9.52
N LEU A 266 2.91 -0.87 -9.87
CA LEU A 266 3.77 -1.57 -8.93
C LEU A 266 4.55 -0.61 -8.04
N LEU A 267 5.06 0.50 -8.59
CA LEU A 267 5.67 1.57 -7.79
C LEU A 267 4.65 2.14 -6.80
N ARG A 268 3.42 2.44 -7.24
CA ARG A 268 2.38 2.94 -6.32
C ARG A 268 2.00 1.95 -5.22
N GLY A 269 1.93 0.65 -5.54
CA GLY A 269 1.70 -0.40 -4.53
C GLY A 269 2.86 -0.52 -3.53
N LEU A 270 4.11 -0.38 -4.00
CA LEU A 270 5.30 -0.42 -3.15
C LEU A 270 5.57 0.88 -2.38
N GLU A 271 5.05 2.03 -2.81
CA GLU A 271 4.99 3.25 -1.99
C GLU A 271 4.11 3.03 -0.74
N LEU A 272 2.98 2.33 -0.91
CA LEU A 272 2.02 2.04 0.15
C LEU A 272 2.48 0.87 1.04
N LYS A 273 3.18 -0.12 0.47
CA LYS A 273 3.65 -1.34 1.17
C LYS A 273 5.09 -1.70 0.77
N PRO A 274 6.12 -1.01 1.33
CA PRO A 274 7.52 -1.08 0.85
C PRO A 274 8.27 -2.40 1.09
N ASP A 275 7.64 -3.34 1.78
CA ASP A 275 8.12 -4.67 2.15
C ASP A 275 7.43 -5.81 1.37
N ALA A 276 6.46 -5.49 0.51
CA ALA A 276 5.72 -6.47 -0.30
C ALA A 276 6.63 -7.21 -1.29
N SER A 277 7.16 -8.36 -0.87
CA SER A 277 8.16 -9.13 -1.62
C SER A 277 7.62 -9.66 -2.96
N ALA A 278 6.33 -10.00 -3.03
CA ALA A 278 5.65 -10.31 -4.30
C ALA A 278 5.56 -9.10 -5.25
N GLY A 279 5.32 -7.91 -4.71
CA GLY A 279 5.34 -6.65 -5.49
C GLY A 279 6.73 -6.32 -6.01
N HIS A 280 7.77 -6.54 -5.19
CA HIS A 280 9.16 -6.44 -5.61
C HIS A 280 9.50 -7.44 -6.72
N TYR A 281 9.00 -8.68 -6.66
CA TYR A 281 9.18 -9.66 -7.74
C TYR A 281 8.52 -9.21 -9.06
N GLU A 282 7.27 -8.76 -9.01
CA GLU A 282 6.57 -8.27 -10.19
C GLU A 282 7.24 -7.04 -10.80
N LEU A 283 7.74 -6.09 -9.99
CA LEU A 283 8.45 -4.92 -10.53
C LEU A 283 9.80 -5.31 -11.14
N ALA A 284 10.50 -6.28 -10.55
CA ALA A 284 11.71 -6.83 -11.16
C ALA A 284 11.43 -7.52 -12.51
N LYS A 285 10.30 -8.23 -12.64
CA LYS A 285 9.84 -8.80 -13.94
C LYS A 285 9.58 -7.69 -14.97
N THR A 286 8.92 -6.60 -14.57
CA THR A 286 8.69 -5.43 -15.42
C THR A 286 10.00 -4.83 -15.91
N TYR A 287 10.94 -4.56 -14.99
CA TYR A 287 12.25 -4.01 -15.35
C TYR A 287 13.08 -4.95 -16.22
N TRP A 288 13.04 -6.25 -15.96
CA TRP A 288 13.69 -7.23 -16.83
C TRP A 288 13.13 -7.23 -18.25
N ALA A 289 11.81 -7.18 -18.41
CA ALA A 289 11.16 -7.13 -19.72
C ALA A 289 11.44 -5.83 -20.48
N LEU A 290 11.63 -4.71 -19.76
CA LEU A 290 12.09 -3.43 -20.31
C LEU A 290 13.61 -3.37 -20.59
N GLY A 291 14.36 -4.44 -20.31
CA GLY A 291 15.83 -4.47 -20.43
C GLY A 291 16.57 -3.69 -19.33
N ARG A 292 15.85 -3.13 -18.36
CA ARG A 292 16.30 -2.32 -17.22
C ARG A 292 16.84 -3.19 -16.07
N TRP A 293 17.72 -4.14 -16.38
CA TRP A 293 18.22 -5.15 -15.43
C TRP A 293 18.94 -4.57 -14.20
N ARG A 294 19.54 -3.38 -14.30
CA ARG A 294 20.15 -2.67 -13.15
C ARG A 294 19.11 -2.24 -12.12
N GLU A 295 17.93 -1.85 -12.57
CA GLU A 295 16.80 -1.46 -11.72
C GLU A 295 16.04 -2.69 -11.21
N ALA A 296 16.02 -3.78 -11.99
CA ALA A 296 15.50 -5.08 -11.53
C ALA A 296 16.30 -5.66 -10.34
N ALA A 297 17.63 -5.46 -10.31
CA ALA A 297 18.53 -6.09 -9.34
C ALA A 297 18.16 -5.88 -7.85
N PRO A 298 17.97 -4.66 -7.33
CA PRO A 298 17.56 -4.48 -5.93
C PRO A 298 16.17 -5.04 -5.63
N HIS A 299 15.25 -5.02 -6.59
CA HIS A 299 13.89 -5.54 -6.41
C HIS A 299 13.86 -7.08 -6.37
N VAL A 300 14.57 -7.78 -7.26
CA VAL A 300 14.60 -9.25 -7.23
C VAL A 300 15.38 -9.79 -6.02
N ARG A 301 16.42 -9.10 -5.54
CA ARG A 301 17.10 -9.47 -4.28
C ARG A 301 16.15 -9.38 -3.08
N LYS A 302 15.37 -8.30 -2.97
CA LYS A 302 14.31 -8.20 -1.94
C LYS A 302 13.29 -9.33 -2.06
N ALA A 303 12.85 -9.65 -3.27
CA ALA A 303 11.90 -10.73 -3.53
C ALA A 303 12.42 -12.10 -3.06
N VAL A 304 13.68 -12.45 -3.38
CA VAL A 304 14.33 -13.68 -2.90
C VAL A 304 14.47 -13.67 -1.37
N SER A 305 14.87 -12.54 -0.76
CA SER A 305 15.03 -12.45 0.70
C SER A 305 13.73 -12.65 1.47
N GLY A 306 12.60 -12.16 0.95
CA GLY A 306 11.28 -12.29 1.61
C GLY A 306 10.42 -13.46 1.14
N MET A 307 10.86 -14.22 0.13
CA MET A 307 10.18 -15.41 -0.38
C MET A 307 11.19 -16.54 -0.71
N PRO A 308 12.01 -16.99 0.26
CA PRO A 308 13.12 -17.92 0.02
C PRO A 308 12.67 -19.31 -0.47
N ASP A 309 11.42 -19.71 -0.17
CA ASP A 309 10.86 -20.99 -0.61
C ASP A 309 10.13 -20.90 -1.97
N VAL A 310 10.13 -19.72 -2.62
CA VAL A 310 9.50 -19.52 -3.94
C VAL A 310 10.57 -19.57 -5.01
N ALA A 311 10.49 -20.58 -5.89
CA ALA A 311 11.53 -20.85 -6.89
C ALA A 311 11.69 -19.70 -7.92
N SER A 312 10.59 -19.12 -8.41
CA SER A 312 10.61 -18.24 -9.59
C SER A 312 11.43 -16.93 -9.46
N PRO A 313 11.52 -16.26 -8.29
CA PRO A 313 12.50 -15.20 -8.02
C PRO A 313 13.96 -15.58 -8.29
N HIS A 314 14.40 -16.78 -7.92
CA HIS A 314 15.80 -17.21 -8.07
C HIS A 314 16.23 -17.26 -9.55
N VAL A 315 15.38 -17.72 -10.47
CA VAL A 315 15.68 -17.68 -11.92
C VAL A 315 15.89 -16.25 -12.41
N LEU A 316 15.08 -15.30 -11.92
CA LEU A 316 15.21 -13.91 -12.30
C LEU A 316 16.47 -13.27 -11.71
N LEU A 317 16.83 -13.59 -10.45
CA LEU A 317 18.07 -13.12 -9.84
C LEU A 317 19.30 -13.71 -10.55
N GLY A 318 19.30 -15.01 -10.88
CA GLY A 318 20.36 -15.62 -11.67
C GLY A 318 20.52 -14.98 -13.06
N ASN A 319 19.41 -14.68 -13.75
CA ASN A 319 19.41 -13.95 -15.01
C ASN A 319 20.00 -12.53 -14.87
N VAL A 320 19.69 -11.81 -13.79
CA VAL A 320 20.25 -10.49 -13.49
C VAL A 320 21.74 -10.57 -13.15
N LEU A 321 22.17 -11.56 -12.36
CA LEU A 321 23.57 -11.76 -11.98
C LEU A 321 24.46 -12.05 -13.20
N LEU A 322 23.94 -12.73 -14.22
CA LEU A 322 24.65 -12.85 -15.51
C LEU A 322 24.84 -11.51 -16.23
N ARG A 323 23.87 -10.58 -16.13
CA ARG A 323 24.03 -9.22 -16.69
C ARG A 323 24.98 -8.36 -15.88
N GLU A 324 25.10 -8.62 -14.58
CA GLU A 324 26.12 -8.07 -13.68
C GLU A 324 27.51 -8.72 -13.82
N ASN A 325 27.68 -9.67 -14.75
CA ASN A 325 28.92 -10.44 -14.94
C ASN A 325 29.35 -11.25 -13.69
N ASN A 326 28.37 -11.73 -12.89
CA ASN A 326 28.57 -12.65 -11.77
C ASN A 326 28.03 -14.06 -12.12
N PRO A 327 28.76 -14.86 -12.93
CA PRO A 327 28.34 -16.21 -13.28
C PRO A 327 28.35 -17.19 -12.11
N ARG A 328 29.08 -16.91 -11.02
CA ARG A 328 29.07 -17.78 -9.83
C ARG A 328 27.76 -17.63 -9.07
N GLY A 329 27.40 -16.41 -8.67
CA GLY A 329 26.10 -16.16 -8.04
C GLY A 329 24.92 -16.63 -8.91
N ALA A 330 25.02 -16.47 -10.24
CA ALA A 330 23.99 -17.00 -11.14
C ALA A 330 23.83 -18.53 -11.06
N LEU A 331 24.94 -19.29 -10.90
CA LEU A 331 24.85 -20.73 -10.68
C LEU A 331 24.18 -21.07 -9.36
N ASP A 332 24.52 -20.37 -8.28
CA ASP A 332 23.97 -20.61 -6.95
C ASP A 332 22.43 -20.45 -6.96
N GLU A 333 21.93 -19.35 -7.53
CA GLU A 333 20.50 -19.08 -7.69
C GLU A 333 19.78 -20.08 -8.63
N TYR A 334 20.42 -20.45 -9.73
CA TYR A 334 19.86 -21.46 -10.65
C TYR A 334 19.80 -22.86 -10.03
N GLN A 335 20.76 -23.21 -9.17
CA GLN A 335 20.74 -24.45 -8.40
C GLN A 335 19.61 -24.42 -7.36
N GLU A 336 19.41 -23.29 -6.69
CA GLU A 336 18.33 -23.12 -5.71
C GLU A 336 16.94 -23.20 -6.36
N TYR A 337 16.76 -22.61 -7.55
CA TYR A 337 15.55 -22.84 -8.36
C TYR A 337 15.30 -24.34 -8.63
N LEU A 338 16.34 -25.09 -9.03
CA LEU A 338 16.21 -26.52 -9.31
C LEU A 338 16.06 -27.38 -8.04
N ARG A 339 16.46 -26.88 -6.87
CA ARG A 339 16.19 -27.50 -5.56
C ARG A 339 14.72 -27.36 -5.18
N LEU A 340 14.16 -26.16 -5.35
CA LEU A 340 12.77 -25.83 -5.02
C LEU A 340 11.77 -26.40 -6.03
N ASP A 341 12.07 -26.32 -7.33
CA ASP A 341 11.18 -26.73 -8.43
C ASP A 341 11.91 -27.53 -9.53
N PRO A 342 12.35 -28.78 -9.24
CA PRO A 342 13.13 -29.61 -10.18
C PRO A 342 12.36 -30.02 -11.45
N ARG A 343 11.04 -29.87 -11.48
CA ARG A 343 10.17 -30.20 -12.64
C ARG A 343 9.45 -28.99 -13.22
N GLY A 344 9.83 -27.80 -12.79
CA GLY A 344 9.21 -26.55 -13.18
C GLY A 344 9.34 -26.22 -14.66
N LEU A 345 8.47 -25.31 -15.12
CA LEU A 345 8.43 -24.87 -16.51
C LEU A 345 9.77 -24.29 -17.00
N MET A 346 10.55 -23.69 -16.11
CA MET A 346 11.87 -23.12 -16.45
C MET A 346 13.02 -24.12 -16.27
N ALA A 347 12.81 -25.28 -15.63
CA ALA A 347 13.89 -26.22 -15.28
C ALA A 347 14.74 -26.72 -16.46
N PRO A 348 14.18 -27.02 -17.66
CA PRO A 348 14.99 -27.38 -18.82
C PRO A 348 15.92 -26.23 -19.26
N GLY A 349 15.42 -25.00 -19.29
CA GLY A 349 16.22 -23.81 -19.66
C GLY A 349 17.28 -23.48 -18.61
N VAL A 350 16.94 -23.60 -17.32
CA VAL A 350 17.89 -23.35 -16.22
C VAL A 350 19.05 -24.36 -16.24
N ARG A 351 18.79 -25.65 -16.52
CA ARG A 351 19.85 -26.65 -16.72
C ARG A 351 20.79 -26.29 -17.87
N GLN A 352 20.24 -25.85 -19.02
CA GLN A 352 21.05 -25.40 -20.16
C GLN A 352 21.91 -24.17 -19.82
N MET A 353 21.39 -23.25 -19.01
CA MET A 353 22.15 -22.08 -18.53
C MET A 353 23.28 -22.49 -17.59
N ILE A 354 23.04 -23.40 -16.63
CA ILE A 354 24.07 -23.98 -15.76
C ILE A 354 25.19 -24.62 -16.59
N GLU A 355 24.84 -25.50 -17.54
CA GLU A 355 25.82 -26.14 -18.41
C GLU A 355 26.65 -25.13 -19.21
N LYS A 356 26.00 -24.09 -19.77
CA LYS A 356 26.68 -23.05 -20.55
C LYS A 356 27.68 -22.27 -19.70
N ILE A 357 27.32 -21.92 -18.46
CA ILE A 357 28.23 -21.24 -17.53
C ILE A 357 29.41 -22.16 -17.19
N GLN A 358 29.16 -23.44 -16.88
CA GLN A 358 30.19 -24.40 -16.52
C GLN A 358 31.16 -24.72 -17.67
N LYS A 359 30.68 -24.73 -18.92
CA LYS A 359 31.48 -24.97 -20.14
C LYS A 359 32.27 -23.73 -20.59
N THR A 360 31.99 -22.55 -20.05
CA THR A 360 32.71 -21.32 -20.40
C THR A 360 34.05 -21.28 -19.67
N PRO A 361 35.20 -21.18 -20.36
CA PRO A 361 36.50 -21.10 -19.70
C PRO A 361 36.56 -19.94 -18.71
N ARG A 362 37.17 -20.16 -17.53
CA ARG A 362 37.49 -19.05 -16.63
C ARG A 362 38.60 -18.20 -17.28
N PRO A 363 38.49 -16.86 -17.28
CA PRO A 363 39.51 -15.98 -17.81
C PRO A 363 40.80 -16.03 -16.98
#